data_AF-A0AAJ2NJP0-F1
#
_entry.id   AF-A0AAJ2NJP0-F1
#
_cell.length_a   1.000
_cell.length_b   1.000
_cell.length_c   1.000
_cell.angle_alpha   90.00
_cell.angle_beta   90.00
_cell.angle_gamma   90.00
#
_symmetry.space_group_name_H-M   'P 1'
#
loop_
_entity.id
_entity.type
_entity.pdbx_description
1 polymer ?
#
loop_
_entity_poly.entity_id
_entity_poly.type
_entity_poly.pdbx_seq_one_letter_code
_entity_poly.pdbx_strand_id
1 'polypeptide(L)'
;MDDTTDNVVQLVQPKSEEEKLLNVEITDRKSTGQKYCKHNQTQISEANRTLICLQCGSMLDPFEVILDRARNGENIVFEIKSLYAKRDELRESVANLEREEKNAKARLRSARTSILFAENDLKNTEQGVKQ
;
A
#
# COMPACT_ATOMS: atom_id res chain seq x y z
N MET A 1 -14.99 19.27 -60.61
CA MET A 1 -14.40 20.20 -59.63
C MET A 1 -15.52 20.77 -58.79
N ASP A 2 -15.96 20.21 -57.67
CA ASP A 2 -16.02 18.85 -57.15
C ASP A 2 -17.12 18.92 -56.09
N ASP A 3 -18.07 17.99 -56.17
CA ASP A 3 -19.20 17.81 -55.24
C ASP A 3 -18.69 17.42 -53.85
N THR A 4 -18.20 18.41 -53.10
CA THR A 4 -17.57 18.17 -51.78
C THR A 4 -18.48 18.57 -50.62
N THR A 5 -19.73 18.95 -50.88
CA THR A 5 -20.68 19.43 -49.85
C THR A 5 -21.66 18.36 -49.35
N ASP A 6 -21.70 17.17 -49.96
CA ASP A 6 -22.70 16.12 -49.66
C ASP A 6 -22.49 15.40 -48.31
N ASN A 7 -21.41 15.69 -47.58
CA ASN A 7 -21.11 15.07 -46.29
C ASN A 7 -21.30 16.02 -45.09
N VAL A 8 -21.85 17.21 -45.30
CA VAL A 8 -22.09 18.18 -44.21
C VAL A 8 -23.52 18.02 -43.69
N VAL A 9 -23.68 17.20 -42.65
CA VAL A 9 -24.94 17.14 -41.89
C VAL A 9 -25.06 18.43 -41.08
N GLN A 10 -25.98 19.32 -41.48
CA GLN A 10 -26.34 20.47 -40.65
C GLN A 10 -27.03 19.96 -39.39
N LEU A 11 -26.37 20.14 -38.24
CA LEU A 11 -26.98 19.91 -36.93
C LEU A 11 -28.08 20.96 -36.73
N VAL A 12 -29.30 20.61 -37.07
CA VAL A 12 -30.49 21.42 -36.77
C VAL A 12 -30.74 21.30 -35.28
N GLN A 13 -30.65 22.42 -34.55
CA GLN A 13 -31.06 22.43 -33.15
C GLN A 13 -32.57 22.16 -33.09
N PRO A 14 -33.02 21.23 -32.23
CA PRO A 14 -34.44 20.91 -32.10
C PRO A 14 -35.22 22.16 -31.72
N LYS A 15 -36.41 22.32 -32.30
CA LYS A 15 -37.30 23.44 -31.98
C LYS A 15 -37.81 23.28 -30.53
N SER A 16 -38.16 24.36 -29.84
CA SER A 16 -38.58 24.30 -28.41
C SER A 16 -39.80 23.39 -28.14
N GLU A 17 -40.59 23.07 -29.17
CA GLU A 17 -41.70 22.12 -29.05
C GLU A 17 -41.22 20.65 -29.03
N GLU A 18 -40.06 20.36 -29.61
CA GLU A 18 -39.44 19.03 -29.66
C GLU A 18 -38.70 18.68 -28.36
N GLU A 19 -38.30 19.67 -27.55
CA GLU A 19 -37.74 19.46 -26.20
C GLU A 19 -38.73 18.71 -25.29
N LYS A 20 -40.05 18.87 -25.53
CA LYS A 20 -41.12 18.18 -24.79
C LYS A 20 -41.28 16.70 -25.17
N LEU A 21 -40.57 16.23 -26.21
CA LEU A 21 -40.56 14.81 -26.61
C LEU A 21 -39.60 13.98 -25.76
N LEU A 22 -38.80 14.61 -24.89
CA LEU A 22 -37.91 13.89 -23.99
C LEU A 22 -38.71 13.29 -22.82
N ASN A 23 -38.74 11.96 -22.76
CA ASN A 23 -39.39 11.21 -21.67
C ASN A 23 -38.57 11.24 -20.37
N VAL A 24 -37.50 12.04 -20.32
CA VAL A 24 -36.47 12.02 -19.28
C VAL A 24 -36.18 13.44 -18.84
N GLU A 25 -36.37 13.70 -17.55
CA GLU A 25 -35.92 14.92 -16.91
C GLU A 25 -34.66 14.64 -16.10
N ILE A 26 -33.61 15.44 -16.31
CA ILE A 26 -32.37 15.34 -15.54
C ILE A 26 -32.45 16.35 -14.40
N THR A 27 -32.66 15.88 -13.17
CA THR A 27 -32.57 16.70 -11.96
C THR A 27 -31.16 16.68 -11.39
N ASP A 28 -30.85 17.64 -10.50
CA ASP A 28 -29.66 17.62 -9.63
C ASP A 28 -28.31 17.42 -10.35
N ARG A 29 -28.10 18.15 -11.45
CA ARG A 29 -26.83 18.08 -12.19
C ARG A 29 -25.64 18.41 -11.28
N LYS A 30 -24.68 17.48 -11.21
CA LYS A 30 -23.45 17.64 -10.40
C LYS A 30 -22.67 18.88 -10.80
N SER A 31 -22.32 19.71 -9.81
CA SER A 31 -21.33 20.78 -9.99
C SER A 31 -19.93 20.19 -10.26
N THR A 32 -19.02 20.98 -10.83
CA THR A 32 -17.66 20.50 -11.16
C THR A 32 -16.92 19.95 -9.94
N GLY A 33 -17.10 20.53 -8.74
CA GLY A 33 -16.52 20.03 -7.51
C GLY A 33 -17.15 18.71 -7.02
N GLN A 34 -18.44 18.50 -7.27
CA GLN A 34 -19.12 17.25 -6.92
C GLN A 34 -18.80 16.09 -7.85
N LYS A 35 -18.20 16.36 -9.02
CA LYS A 35 -17.76 15.30 -9.95
C LYS A 35 -16.53 14.55 -9.44
N TYR A 36 -15.74 15.16 -8.56
CA TYR A 36 -14.48 14.59 -8.07
C TYR A 36 -14.40 14.69 -6.55
N CYS A 37 -14.98 13.70 -5.86
CA CYS A 37 -14.82 13.57 -4.41
C CYS A 37 -13.68 12.60 -4.10
N LYS A 38 -12.78 12.99 -3.19
CA LYS A 38 -11.66 12.16 -2.70
C LYS A 38 -11.86 11.66 -1.26
N HIS A 39 -13.01 11.92 -0.66
CA HIS A 39 -13.28 11.58 0.73
C HIS A 39 -13.78 10.14 0.86
N ASN A 40 -13.39 9.48 1.94
CA ASN A 40 -13.70 8.06 2.17
C ASN A 40 -14.95 7.85 3.02
N GLN A 41 -15.50 8.90 3.64
CA GLN A 41 -16.69 8.78 4.47
C GLN A 41 -17.95 8.90 3.60
N THR A 42 -18.66 7.79 3.49
CA THR A 42 -19.83 7.64 2.61
C THR A 42 -21.05 7.20 3.40
N GLN A 43 -22.19 7.81 3.13
CA GLN A 43 -23.51 7.35 3.56
C GLN A 43 -24.15 6.57 2.42
N ILE A 44 -24.77 5.44 2.75
CA ILE A 44 -25.46 4.56 1.80
C ILE A 44 -26.96 4.61 2.13
N SER A 45 -27.78 4.90 1.14
CA SER A 45 -29.23 4.74 1.24
C SER A 45 -29.66 3.49 0.50
N GLU A 46 -30.10 2.46 1.21
CA GLU A 46 -30.60 1.22 0.60
C GLU A 46 -31.90 1.46 -0.18
N ALA A 47 -32.81 2.24 0.40
CA ALA A 47 -34.11 2.54 -0.21
C ALA A 47 -33.96 3.29 -1.53
N ASN A 48 -33.09 4.30 -1.57
CA ASN A 48 -32.88 5.12 -2.77
C ASN A 48 -31.78 4.58 -3.68
N ARG A 49 -31.02 3.58 -3.22
CA ARG A 49 -29.82 3.03 -3.90
C ARG A 49 -28.80 4.10 -4.24
N THR A 50 -28.61 5.07 -3.35
CA THR A 50 -27.70 6.19 -3.54
C THR A 50 -26.55 6.19 -2.54
N LEU A 51 -25.43 6.77 -2.96
CA LEU A 51 -24.24 6.98 -2.16
C LEU A 51 -23.93 8.47 -2.08
N ILE A 52 -23.71 8.97 -0.87
CA ILE A 52 -23.41 10.39 -0.62
C ILE A 52 -22.13 10.47 0.19
N CYS A 53 -21.25 11.42 -0.14
CA CYS A 53 -20.12 11.76 0.71
C CYS A 53 -20.61 12.55 1.94
N LEU A 54 -20.25 12.09 3.14
CA LEU A 54 -20.62 12.78 4.38
C LEU A 54 -19.87 14.11 4.59
N GLN A 55 -18.74 14.31 3.92
CA GLN A 55 -17.90 15.50 4.09
C GLN A 55 -18.26 16.64 3.14
N CYS A 56 -18.50 16.34 1.86
CA CYS A 56 -18.84 17.35 0.86
C CYS A 56 -20.27 17.25 0.31
N GLY A 57 -21.06 16.26 0.75
CA GLY A 57 -22.44 16.06 0.30
C GLY A 57 -22.58 15.62 -1.16
N SER A 58 -21.49 15.31 -1.86
CA SER A 58 -21.55 14.91 -3.27
C SER A 58 -22.16 13.52 -3.44
N MET A 59 -23.04 13.37 -4.44
CA MET A 59 -23.52 12.05 -4.87
C MET A 59 -22.39 11.28 -5.57
N LEU A 60 -22.03 10.13 -5.00
CA LEU A 60 -20.97 9.27 -5.49
C LEU A 60 -21.53 8.22 -6.43
N ASP A 61 -20.69 7.78 -7.37
CA ASP A 61 -21.01 6.64 -8.20
C ASP A 61 -20.77 5.33 -7.41
N PRO A 62 -21.76 4.41 -7.34
CA PRO A 62 -21.61 3.17 -6.59
C PRO A 62 -20.50 2.25 -7.09
N PHE A 63 -20.31 2.13 -8.40
CA PHE A 63 -19.30 1.24 -8.96
C PHE A 63 -17.89 1.77 -8.73
N GLU A 64 -17.68 3.08 -8.86
CA GLU A 64 -16.40 3.71 -8.52
C GLU A 64 -16.03 3.50 -7.05
N VAL A 65 -17.00 3.66 -6.13
CA VAL A 65 -16.76 3.41 -4.70
C VAL A 65 -16.40 1.94 -4.46
N ILE A 66 -17.14 0.99 -5.05
CA ILE A 66 -16.85 -0.44 -4.89
C ILE A 66 -15.47 -0.79 -5.45
N LEU A 67 -15.12 -0.26 -6.62
CA LEU A 67 -13.83 -0.50 -7.26
C LEU A 67 -12.67 0.04 -6.42
N ASP A 68 -12.81 1.25 -5.86
CA ASP A 68 -11.82 1.83 -4.96
C ASP A 68 -11.63 0.97 -3.70
N ARG A 69 -12.72 0.50 -3.08
CA ARG A 69 -12.67 -0.41 -1.93
C ARG A 69 -12.01 -1.74 -2.26
N ALA A 70 -12.30 -2.31 -3.43
CA ALA A 70 -11.68 -3.57 -3.87
C ALA A 70 -10.17 -3.41 -4.03
N ARG A 71 -9.71 -2.37 -4.73
CA ARG A 71 -8.27 -2.05 -4.88
C ARG A 71 -7.59 -1.80 -3.54
N ASN A 72 -8.25 -1.08 -2.64
CA ASN A 72 -7.74 -0.85 -1.29
C ASN A 72 -7.60 -2.18 -0.53
N GLY A 73 -8.60 -3.06 -0.61
CA GLY A 73 -8.55 -4.40 -0.02
C GLY A 73 -7.41 -5.26 -0.57
N GLU A 74 -7.19 -5.26 -1.88
CA GLU A 74 -6.06 -5.94 -2.52
C GLU A 74 -4.72 -5.43 -1.98
N ASN A 75 -4.55 -4.10 -1.90
CA ASN A 75 -3.34 -3.48 -1.36
C ASN A 75 -3.09 -3.85 0.10
N ILE A 76 -4.12 -3.82 0.95
CA ILE A 76 -4.00 -4.22 2.37
C ILE A 76 -3.54 -5.67 2.48
N VAL A 77 -4.15 -6.58 1.73
CA VAL A 77 -3.77 -8.00 1.75
C VAL A 77 -2.31 -8.19 1.29
N PHE A 78 -1.90 -7.45 0.26
CA PHE A 78 -0.52 -7.45 -0.21
C PHE A 78 0.46 -6.94 0.87
N GLU A 79 0.14 -5.83 1.52
CA GLU A 79 0.94 -5.26 2.59
C GLU A 79 1.07 -6.21 3.78
N ILE A 80 -0.03 -6.85 4.20
CA ILE A 80 0.00 -7.86 5.27
C ILE A 80 0.97 -8.99 4.94
N LYS A 81 0.93 -9.52 3.70
CA LYS A 81 1.86 -10.58 3.26
C LYS A 81 3.31 -10.11 3.30
N SER A 82 3.57 -8.89 2.81
CA SER A 82 4.90 -8.28 2.82
C SER A 82 5.44 -8.11 4.25
N LEU A 83 4.60 -7.65 5.19
CA LEU A 83 4.97 -7.51 6.59
C LEU A 83 5.29 -8.85 7.24
N TYR A 84 4.53 -9.91 6.92
CA TYR A 84 4.83 -11.26 7.40
C TYR A 84 6.17 -11.78 6.89
N ALA A 85 6.46 -11.60 5.60
CA ALA A 85 7.74 -11.98 5.02
C ALA A 85 8.90 -11.25 5.72
N LYS A 86 8.79 -9.92 5.87
CA LYS A 86 9.79 -9.10 6.56
C LYS A 86 9.99 -9.50 8.02
N ARG A 87 8.90 -9.85 8.72
CA ARG A 87 8.99 -10.36 10.10
C ARG A 87 9.81 -11.65 10.15
N ASP A 88 9.59 -12.56 9.20
CA ASP A 88 10.26 -13.87 9.20
C ASP A 88 11.74 -13.73 8.83
N GLU A 89 12.08 -12.87 7.87
CA GLU A 89 13.47 -12.49 7.56
C GLU A 89 14.18 -11.89 8.79
N LEU A 90 13.51 -10.99 9.52
CA LEU A 90 14.06 -10.40 10.74
C LEU A 90 14.28 -11.44 11.84
N ARG A 91 13.36 -12.40 12.01
CA ARG A 91 13.54 -13.48 12.97
C ARG A 91 14.74 -14.36 12.62
N GLU A 92 14.90 -14.70 11.35
CA GLU A 92 16.03 -15.50 10.89
C GLU A 92 17.36 -14.76 11.09
N SER A 93 17.42 -13.47 10.72
CA SER A 93 18.62 -12.65 10.92
C SER A 93 18.99 -12.52 12.40
N VAL A 94 18.03 -12.30 13.30
CA VAL A 94 18.28 -12.29 14.75
C VAL A 94 18.81 -13.64 15.23
N ALA A 95 18.19 -14.75 14.82
CA ALA A 95 18.65 -16.08 15.21
C ALA A 95 20.07 -16.41 14.70
N ASN A 96 20.43 -15.88 13.52
CA ASN A 96 21.79 -15.99 12.98
C ASN A 96 22.78 -15.15 13.80
N LEU A 97 22.44 -13.90 14.11
CA LEU A 97 23.28 -13.00 14.92
C LEU A 97 23.51 -13.55 16.34
N GLU A 98 22.49 -14.12 16.97
CA GLU A 98 22.63 -14.76 18.30
C GLU A 98 23.61 -15.94 18.26
N ARG A 99 23.58 -16.74 17.18
CA ARG A 99 24.54 -17.83 16.97
C ARG A 99 25.95 -17.30 16.78
N GLU A 100 26.12 -16.26 15.96
CA GLU A 100 27.40 -15.60 15.74
C GLU A 100 27.98 -14.99 17.03
N GLU A 101 27.14 -14.32 17.82
CA GLU A 101 27.54 -13.77 19.11
C GLU A 101 28.01 -14.87 20.07
N LYS A 102 27.27 -15.99 20.15
CA LYS A 102 27.65 -17.14 20.98
C LYS A 102 29.00 -17.73 20.54
N ASN A 103 29.21 -17.86 19.23
CA ASN A 103 30.46 -18.36 18.66
C ASN A 103 31.63 -17.40 18.93
N ALA A 104 31.43 -16.10 18.75
CA ALA A 104 32.43 -15.08 19.04
C ALA A 104 32.82 -15.08 20.53
N LYS A 105 31.83 -15.15 21.44
CA LYS A 105 32.08 -15.29 22.88
C LYS A 105 32.88 -16.56 23.22
N ALA A 106 32.58 -17.68 22.57
CA ALA A 106 33.34 -18.92 22.76
C ALA A 106 34.80 -18.78 22.29
N ARG A 107 35.03 -18.17 21.11
CA ARG A 107 36.37 -17.89 20.59
C ARG A 107 37.17 -16.98 21.54
N LEU A 108 36.55 -15.92 22.06
CA LEU A 108 37.18 -15.02 23.03
C LEU A 108 37.58 -15.73 24.32
N ARG A 109 36.72 -16.61 24.86
CA ARG A 109 37.06 -17.43 26.03
C ARG A 109 38.24 -18.35 25.76
N SER A 110 38.24 -19.05 24.62
CA SER A 110 39.35 -19.92 24.23
C SER A 110 40.67 -19.14 24.11
N ALA A 111 40.65 -17.99 23.43
CA ALA A 111 41.83 -17.15 23.27
C ALA A 111 42.36 -16.66 24.62
N ARG A 112 41.48 -16.23 25.53
CA ARG A 112 41.86 -15.84 26.90
C ARG A 112 42.52 -16.99 27.65
N THR A 113 41.97 -18.21 27.56
CA THR A 113 42.57 -19.39 28.19
C THR A 113 43.94 -19.71 27.60
N SER A 114 44.10 -19.66 26.28
CA SER A 114 45.40 -19.87 25.62
C SER A 114 46.45 -18.84 26.04
N ILE A 115 46.07 -17.56 26.16
CA ILE A 115 46.96 -16.50 26.65
C ILE A 115 47.40 -16.80 28.08
N LEU A 116 46.47 -17.13 28.97
CA LEU A 116 46.79 -17.46 30.37
C LEU A 116 47.74 -18.66 30.50
N PHE A 117 47.57 -19.69 29.68
CA PHE A 117 48.50 -20.82 29.64
C PHE A 117 49.89 -20.38 29.20
N ALA A 118 49.98 -19.62 28.10
CA ALA A 118 51.27 -19.10 27.62
C ALA A 118 51.96 -18.19 28.65
N GLU A 119 51.21 -17.33 29.35
CA GLU A 119 51.74 -16.49 30.44
C GLU A 119 52.29 -17.33 31.61
N ASN A 120 51.61 -18.41 31.98
CA ASN A 120 52.08 -19.31 33.03
C ASN A 120 53.32 -20.09 32.61
N ASP A 121 53.36 -20.58 31.36
CA ASP A 121 54.54 -21.26 30.82
C ASP A 121 55.77 -20.35 30.82
N LEU A 122 55.60 -19.08 30.41
CA LEU A 122 56.67 -18.07 30.47
C LEU A 122 57.16 -17.86 31.91
N LYS A 123 56.25 -17.65 32.87
CA LYS A 123 56.62 -17.49 34.30
C LYS A 123 57.36 -18.71 34.85
N ASN A 124 56.91 -19.91 34.52
CA ASN A 124 57.58 -21.15 34.95
C ASN A 124 59.00 -21.26 34.37
N THR A 125 59.20 -20.81 33.12
CA THR A 125 60.54 -20.75 32.51
C THR A 125 61.45 -19.71 33.16
N GLU A 126 60.92 -18.55 33.53
CA GLU A 126 61.67 -17.46 34.19
C GLU A 126 62.05 -17.81 35.62
N GLN A 127 61.20 -18.54 36.34
CA GLN A 127 61.45 -18.95 37.73
C GLN A 127 62.36 -20.20 37.84
N GLY A 128 62.88 -20.71 36.72
CA GLY A 128 63.76 -21.89 36.72
C GLY A 128 63.05 -23.19 37.12
N VAL A 129 61.72 -23.22 37.13
CA VAL A 129 60.93 -24.42 37.43
C VAL A 129 60.69 -25.18 36.12
N LYS A 130 61.77 -25.70 35.55
CA LYS A 130 61.72 -26.89 34.69
C LYS A 130 62.46 -27.99 35.44
N GLN A 131 61.90 -29.21 35.40
CA GLN A 131 62.47 -30.41 36.04
C GLN A 131 64.00 -30.45 35.97
#